data_AF-A0AAW9EAG1-F1
#
_entry.id   AF-A0AAW9EAG1-F1
#
_cell.length_a   1.000
_cell.length_b   1.000
_cell.length_c   1.000
_cell.angle_alpha   90.00
_cell.angle_beta   90.00
_cell.angle_gamma   90.00
#
_symmetry.space_group_name_H-M   'P 1'
#
loop_
_entity.id
_entity.type
_entity.pdbx_description
1 polymer ?
#
loop_
_entity_poly.entity_id
_entity_poly.type
_entity_poly.pdbx_seq_one_letter_code
_entity_poly.pdbx_strand_id
1 'polypeptide(L)' 'MFCVQCEQTIRTPAGNGCSYAQGMCGKTAETSDLQDLLIASLQGLSAWAVKAREYGIIDHEVDNFAPRAFFSTLTN' A
#
# COMPACT_ATOMS: atom_id res chain seq x y z
N MET A 1 2.17 -12.64 -1.16
CA MET A 1 2.62 -11.42 -1.87
C MET A 1 2.40 -11.47 -3.36
N PHE A 2 2.09 -10.31 -3.93
CA PHE A 2 2.31 -10.00 -5.34
C PHE A 2 2.65 -8.51 -5.45
N CYS A 3 3.91 -8.17 -5.70
CA CYS A 3 4.35 -6.78 -5.74
C CYS A 3 5.01 -6.44 -7.08
N VAL A 4 4.55 -5.36 -7.72
CA VAL A 4 4.99 -4.89 -9.05
C VAL A 4 5.31 -3.39 -9.08
N GLN A 5 5.42 -2.75 -7.91
CA GLN A 5 5.47 -1.29 -7.82
C GLN A 5 6.79 -0.67 -8.29
N CYS A 6 7.90 -1.39 -8.21
CA CYS A 6 9.23 -0.89 -8.57
C CYS A 6 9.69 -1.40 -9.92
N GLU A 7 10.60 -0.65 -10.54
CA GLU A 7 11.22 -0.99 -11.83
C GLU A 7 11.96 -2.33 -11.76
N GLN A 8 12.59 -2.62 -10.63
CA GLN A 8 13.36 -3.85 -10.38
C GLN A 8 12.51 -5.09 -10.07
N THR A 9 11.18 -5.03 -10.22
CA THR A 9 10.32 -6.20 -9.99
C THR A 9 10.71 -7.38 -10.90
N ILE A 10 10.48 -8.61 -10.45
CA ILE A 10 10.80 -9.82 -11.24
C ILE A 10 10.09 -9.77 -12.60
N ARG A 11 10.85 -9.98 -13.67
CA ARG A 11 10.39 -10.11 -15.06
C ARG A 11 11.06 -11.33 -15.67
N THR A 12 10.31 -12.41 -15.86
CA THR A 12 10.82 -13.66 -16.46
C THR A 12 9.82 -14.22 -17.46
N PRO A 13 10.24 -15.13 -18.37
CA PRO A 13 9.31 -15.82 -19.26
C PRO A 13 8.21 -16.62 -18.52
N ALA A 14 8.49 -17.05 -17.29
CA ALA A 14 7.55 -17.82 -16.47
C ALA A 14 6.55 -16.95 -15.71
N GLY A 15 6.78 -15.64 -15.61
CA GLY A 15 5.90 -14.74 -14.86
C GLY A 15 6.50 -13.36 -14.58
N ASN A 16 5.61 -12.42 -14.28
CA ASN A 16 5.93 -11.05 -13.89
C ASN A 16 5.48 -10.79 -12.44
N GLY A 17 6.21 -9.93 -11.73
CA GLY A 17 5.92 -9.56 -10.36
C GLY A 17 6.65 -10.42 -9.32
N CYS A 18 6.94 -9.81 -8.17
CA CYS A 18 7.49 -10.53 -7.04
C CYS A 18 6.37 -11.35 -6.37
N SER A 19 6.37 -12.67 -6.57
CA SER A 19 5.31 -13.61 -6.14
C SER A 19 5.83 -14.80 -5.31
N TYR A 20 7.04 -14.69 -4.75
CA TYR A 20 7.70 -15.75 -3.97
C TYR A 20 7.82 -15.35 -2.49
N ALA A 21 8.73 -15.99 -1.73
CA ALA A 21 8.97 -15.68 -0.32
C ALA A 21 9.53 -14.25 -0.08
N GLN A 22 10.17 -13.66 -1.09
CA GLN A 22 10.78 -12.33 -1.02
C GLN A 22 10.83 -11.68 -2.41
N GLY A 23 10.66 -10.36 -2.47
CA GLY A 23 10.86 -9.55 -3.69
C GLY A 23 12.31 -9.15 -3.92
N MET A 24 12.59 -8.61 -5.12
CA MET A 24 13.95 -8.21 -5.54
C MET A 24 14.58 -7.15 -4.62
N CYS A 25 13.76 -6.26 -4.05
CA CYS A 25 14.20 -5.23 -3.10
C CYS A 25 14.39 -5.73 -1.65
N GLY A 26 14.23 -7.03 -1.39
CA GLY A 26 14.35 -7.61 -0.05
C GLY A 26 13.05 -7.64 0.77
N LYS A 27 11.95 -7.09 0.25
CA LYS A 27 10.63 -7.14 0.92
C LYS A 27 10.16 -8.59 1.07
N THR A 28 9.94 -9.05 2.30
CA THR A 28 9.40 -10.40 2.56
C THR A 28 7.93 -10.51 2.15
N ALA A 29 7.46 -11.73 1.92
CA ALA A 29 6.05 -11.96 1.59
C ALA A 29 5.10 -11.43 2.68
N GLU A 30 5.42 -11.67 3.95
CA GLU A 30 4.66 -11.16 5.09
C GLU A 30 4.60 -9.63 5.12
N THR A 31 5.74 -8.95 4.90
CA THR A 31 5.77 -7.48 4.84
C THR A 31 4.93 -6.97 3.68
N SER A 32 4.99 -7.62 2.52
CA SER A 32 4.17 -7.25 1.37
C SER A 32 2.68 -7.40 1.66
N ASP A 33 2.26 -8.52 2.26
CA ASP A 33 0.85 -8.78 2.53
C ASP A 33 0.30 -7.82 3.62
N LEU A 34 1.14 -7.42 4.59
CA LEU A 34 0.78 -6.37 5.55
C LEU A 34 0.66 -4.99 4.90
N GLN A 35 1.52 -4.67 3.93
CA GLN A 35 1.38 -3.43 3.16
C GLN A 35 0.10 -3.43 2.31
N ASP A 36 -0.26 -4.57 1.70
CA ASP A 36 -1.53 -4.71 0.97
C ASP A 36 -2.74 -4.50 1.90
N LEU A 37 -2.72 -5.08 3.11
CA LEU A 37 -3.76 -4.88 4.11
C LEU A 37 -3.84 -3.42 4.58
N LEU A 38 -2.70 -2.75 4.75
CA LEU A 38 -2.65 -1.33 5.09
C LEU A 38 -3.29 -0.48 3.99
N ILE A 39 -2.98 -0.72 2.72
CA ILE A 39 -3.60 -0.01 1.59
C ILE A 39 -5.11 -0.24 1.56
N ALA A 40 -5.57 -1.48 1.71
CA ALA A 40 -7.01 -1.78 1.76
C ALA A 40 -7.72 -1.04 2.91
N SER A 41 -7.08 -0.98 4.08
CA SER A 41 -7.59 -0.24 5.24
C SER A 41 -7.64 1.27 4.98
N LEU A 42 -6.61 1.83 4.35
CA LEU A 42 -6.55 3.25 3.97
C LEU A 42 -7.61 3.62 2.93
N GLN A 43 -7.93 2.72 1.99
CA GLN A 43 -9.04 2.93 1.05
C GLN A 43 -10.38 3.04 1.79
N GLY A 44 -10.63 2.15 2.76
CA GLY A 44 -11.83 2.21 3.61
C GLY A 44 -11.89 3.49 4.45
N LEU A 45 -10.79 3.86 5.10
CA LEU A 45 -10.68 5.12 5.83
C LEU A 45 -10.95 6.34 4.93
N SER A 46 -10.38 6.35 3.73
CA SER A 46 -10.55 7.44 2.77
C SER A 46 -11.99 7.56 2.29
N ALA A 47 -12.70 6.45 2.07
CA ALA A 47 -14.11 6.47 1.71
C ALA A 47 -14.96 7.16 2.79
N TRP A 48 -14.72 6.84 4.06
CA TRP A 48 -15.39 7.51 5.18
C TRP A 48 -14.99 8.98 5.33
N ALA A 49 -13.71 9.31 5.19
CA ALA A 49 -13.24 10.70 5.24
C ALA A 49 -13.87 11.56 4.13
N VAL A 50 -13.99 11.03 2.91
CA VAL A 50 -14.67 11.70 1.79
C VAL A 50 -16.16 11.91 2.13
N LYS A 51 -16.84 10.89 2.66
CA LYS A 51 -18.25 11.01 3.05
C LYS A 51 -18.46 12.03 4.17
N ALA A 52 -17.57 12.06 5.17
CA ALA A 52 -17.64 12.98 6.30
C ALA A 52 -17.49 14.45 5.87
N ARG A 53 -16.66 14.72 4.85
CA ARG A 53 -16.48 16.06 4.28
C ARG A 53 -17.76 16.64 3.68
N GLU A 54 -18.67 15.82 3.15
CA GLU A 54 -20.00 16.28 2.69
C GLU A 54 -20.83 16.92 3.80
N TYR A 55 -20.55 16.57 5.07
CA TYR A 55 -21.21 17.10 6.26
C TYR A 55 -20.35 18.15 6.98
N GLY A 56 -19.26 18.62 6.35
CA GLY A 56 -18.34 19.58 6.95
C GLY A 56 -17.45 19.01 8.07
N ILE A 57 -17.41 17.68 8.22
CA ILE A 57 -16.55 17.01 9.22
C ILE A 57 -15.19 16.77 8.59
N ILE A 58 -14.16 17.42 9.13
CA ILE A 58 -12.76 17.29 8.69
C ILE A 58 -11.92 16.89 9.90
N ASP A 59 -11.29 15.72 9.81
CA ASP A 59 -10.38 15.21 10.83
C ASP A 59 -8.93 15.37 10.35
N HIS A 60 -8.21 16.29 10.98
CA HIS A 60 -6.82 16.58 10.64
C HIS A 60 -5.85 15.45 11.01
N GLU A 61 -6.18 14.59 11.98
CA GLU A 61 -5.33 13.44 12.29
C GLU A 61 -5.40 12.42 11.16
N VAL A 62 -6.61 12.16 10.64
CA VAL A 62 -6.82 11.30 9.47
C VAL A 62 -6.08 11.84 8.25
N ASP A 63 -6.24 13.14 7.95
CA ASP A 63 -5.58 13.80 6.83
C ASP A 63 -4.05 13.74 6.90
N ASN A 64 -3.48 13.78 8.10
CA ASN A 64 -2.03 13.66 8.30
C ASN A 64 -1.56 12.20 8.34
N PHE A 65 -2.36 11.27 8.85
CA PHE A 65 -2.01 9.86 8.99
C PHE A 65 -1.99 9.14 7.64
N ALA A 66 -3.06 9.30 6.84
CA ALA A 66 -3.22 8.59 5.58
C ALA A 66 -2.02 8.72 4.61
N PRO A 67 -1.48 9.92 4.32
CA PRO A 67 -0.33 10.03 3.42
C PRO A 67 0.95 9.45 4.02
N ARG A 68 1.16 9.53 5.34
CA ARG A 68 2.34 8.92 6.00
C ARG A 68 2.29 7.39 5.97
N ALA A 69 1.11 6.84 6.24
CA ALA A 69 0.86 5.40 6.14
C ALA A 69 1.03 4.91 4.69
N PHE A 70 0.50 5.64 3.71
CA PHE A 70 0.70 5.34 2.29
C PHE A 70 2.19 5.42 1.89
N PHE A 71 2.91 6.45 2.35
CA PHE A 71 4.32 6.61 2.07
C PHE A 71 5.15 5.42 2.59
N SER A 72 4.76 4.83 3.72
CA SER A 72 5.45 3.66 4.29
C SER A 72 5.39 2.39 3.43
N THR A 73 4.54 2.35 2.39
CA THR A 73 4.45 1.20 1.48
C THR A 73 5.29 1.37 0.20
N LEU A 74 5.90 2.54 0.00
CA LEU A 74 6.76 2.80 -1.16
C LEU A 74 8.03 1.94 -1.12
N THR A 75 8.65 1.78 -2.28
CA THR A 75 9.94 1.09 -2.38
C THR A 75 11.05 2.03 -1.95
N ASN A 76 12.05 1.50 -1.25
CA ASN A 76 13.31 2.19 -0.98
C ASN A 76 14.12 2.37 -2.28
#